data_AF-A0AAN1QD66-F1
#
_entry.id   AF-A0AAN1QD66-F1
#
_cell.length_a   1.000
_cell.length_b   1.000
_cell.length_c   1.000
_cell.angle_alpha   90.00
_cell.angle_beta   90.00
_cell.angle_gamma   90.00
#
_symmetry.space_group_name_H-M   'P 1'
#
loop_
_entity.id
_entity.type
_entity.pdbx_description
1 polymer ?
#
loop_
_entity_poly.entity_id
_entity_poly.type
_entity_poly.pdbx_seq_one_letter_code
_entity_poly.pdbx_strand_id
1 'polypeptide(L)'
;MSQELALSHYSRQWLGQVAANAKIPPTRSSQRWLLHLTPDSPHIRTVTLQVRWSGVQWQLISLTNAEDWHTMSRPRDEICIDPERRCFWHCQAGPVPLTEQPRVLANFLADLQRICIHRGYAVASDPIPDKETEDD
;
A
#
# COMPACT_ATOMS: atom_id res chain seq x y z
N MET A 1 0.52 19.35 -1.54
CA MET A 1 -0.13 18.55 -0.47
C MET A 1 -0.50 17.18 -1.02
N SER A 2 -0.25 16.08 -0.31
CA SER A 2 -0.77 14.77 -0.71
C SER A 2 -2.26 14.65 -0.37
N GLN A 3 -3.08 14.37 -1.39
CA GLN A 3 -4.50 14.08 -1.25
C GLN A 3 -4.68 12.70 -0.59
N GLU A 4 -5.81 12.48 0.09
CA GLU A 4 -6.18 11.16 0.63
C GLU A 4 -6.73 10.27 -0.48
N LEU A 5 -6.36 8.99 -0.49
CA LEU A 5 -6.97 7.99 -1.37
C LEU A 5 -8.43 7.74 -0.93
N ALA A 6 -9.37 7.78 -1.88
CA ALA A 6 -10.80 7.65 -1.59
C ALA A 6 -11.14 6.26 -1.00
N LEU A 7 -11.41 6.21 0.31
CA LEU A 7 -11.75 4.98 1.03
C LEU A 7 -13.27 4.84 1.22
N SER A 8 -13.74 3.58 1.22
CA SER A 8 -15.06 3.25 1.76
C SER A 8 -15.06 3.39 3.30
N HIS A 9 -16.25 3.55 3.89
CA HIS A 9 -16.42 3.57 5.36
C HIS A 9 -15.76 2.36 6.04
N TYR A 10 -16.02 1.14 5.52
CA TYR A 10 -15.47 -0.10 6.06
C TYR A 10 -13.94 -0.16 5.94
N SER A 11 -13.39 0.29 4.79
CA SER A 11 -11.94 0.32 4.56
C SER A 11 -11.25 1.31 5.49
N ARG A 12 -11.87 2.47 5.78
CA ARG A 12 -11.33 3.45 6.75
C ARG A 12 -11.44 2.96 8.19
N GLN A 13 -12.55 2.31 8.57
CA GLN A 13 -12.69 1.69 9.89
C GLN A 13 -11.61 0.61 10.12
N TRP A 14 -11.36 -0.23 9.11
CA TRP A 14 -10.29 -1.23 9.15
C TRP A 14 -8.89 -0.61 9.18
N LEU A 15 -8.63 0.48 8.44
CA LEU A 15 -7.36 1.21 8.54
C LEU A 15 -7.07 1.69 9.97
N GLY A 16 -8.11 2.14 10.69
CA GLY A 16 -8.00 2.49 12.11
C GLY A 16 -7.64 1.29 13.01
N GLN A 17 -8.17 0.10 12.71
CA GLN A 17 -7.80 -1.14 13.42
C GLN A 17 -6.36 -1.56 13.13
N VAL A 18 -5.88 -1.42 11.89
CA VAL A 18 -4.49 -1.70 11.52
C VAL A 18 -3.52 -0.76 12.26
N ALA A 19 -3.81 0.55 12.29
CA ALA A 19 -2.99 1.53 13.02
C ALA A 19 -2.99 1.31 14.54
N ALA A 20 -4.13 0.88 15.11
CA ALA A 20 -4.22 0.50 16.52
C ALA A 20 -3.42 -0.77 16.84
N ASN A 21 -3.45 -1.79 15.96
CA ASN A 21 -2.65 -3.01 16.11
C ASN A 21 -1.14 -2.75 15.95
N ALA A 22 -0.76 -1.75 15.14
CA ALA A 22 0.59 -1.20 15.08
C ALA A 22 0.99 -0.37 16.31
N LYS A 23 0.07 -0.17 17.27
CA LYS A 23 0.27 0.58 18.53
C LYS A 23 0.64 2.06 18.32
N ILE A 24 0.25 2.64 17.19
CA ILE A 24 0.60 4.02 16.83
C ILE A 24 -0.28 5.00 17.60
N PRO A 25 0.29 5.96 18.36
CA PRO A 25 -0.49 6.97 19.05
C PRO A 25 -1.01 8.03 18.05
N PRO A 26 -2.30 8.39 18.08
CA PRO A 26 -2.86 9.47 17.25
C PRO A 26 -2.54 10.86 17.82
N THR A 27 -1.25 11.16 18.01
CA THR A 27 -0.77 12.29 18.83
C THR A 27 -0.84 13.67 18.18
N ARG A 28 -0.36 13.81 16.95
CA ARG A 28 -0.28 15.12 16.26
C ARG A 28 -1.00 15.05 14.93
N SER A 29 -1.77 16.09 14.60
CA SER A 29 -2.35 16.21 13.25
C SER A 29 -1.23 16.32 12.21
N SER A 30 -1.48 15.85 10.99
CA SER A 30 -0.53 15.69 9.90
C SER A 30 0.61 14.68 10.10
N GLN A 31 0.80 14.12 11.30
CA GLN A 31 1.83 13.11 11.58
C GLN A 31 1.65 11.87 10.68
N ARG A 32 2.74 11.41 10.05
CA ARG A 32 2.73 10.34 9.05
C ARG A 32 3.51 9.10 9.49
N TRP A 33 3.05 7.94 9.01
CA TRP A 33 3.64 6.63 9.32
C TRP A 33 3.60 5.73 8.09
N LEU A 34 4.54 4.79 8.01
CA LEU A 34 4.43 3.58 7.19
C LEU A 34 3.89 2.44 8.06
N LEU A 35 2.95 1.66 7.54
CA LEU A 35 2.44 0.43 8.15
C LEU A 35 2.83 -0.74 7.24
N HIS A 36 3.70 -1.62 7.71
CA HIS A 36 4.15 -2.79 6.96
C HIS A 36 3.28 -4.00 7.34
N LEU A 37 2.17 -4.14 6.62
CA LEU A 37 1.15 -5.15 6.86
C LEU A 37 1.53 -6.48 6.18
N THR A 38 1.83 -7.51 6.95
CA THR A 38 2.20 -8.84 6.45
C THR A 38 1.09 -9.84 6.79
N PRO A 39 0.19 -10.20 5.85
CA PRO A 39 -0.88 -11.16 6.12
C PRO A 39 -0.32 -12.57 6.34
N ASP A 40 -0.97 -13.38 7.19
CA ASP A 40 -0.53 -14.76 7.44
C ASP A 40 -0.93 -15.68 6.26
N SER A 41 -0.13 -15.63 5.19
CA SER A 41 -0.36 -16.41 3.97
C SER A 41 0.92 -16.50 3.13
N PRO A 42 1.41 -17.71 2.80
CA PRO A 42 2.71 -17.92 2.12
C PRO A 42 2.75 -17.47 0.65
N HIS A 43 1.70 -16.80 0.17
CA HIS A 43 1.56 -16.35 -1.22
C HIS A 43 1.23 -14.85 -1.33
N ILE A 44 1.22 -14.12 -0.22
CA ILE A 44 0.77 -12.73 -0.15
C ILE A 44 1.90 -11.88 0.42
N ARG A 45 2.38 -10.91 -0.38
CA ARG A 45 3.47 -10.02 0.01
C ARG A 45 3.03 -9.03 1.07
N THR A 46 4.01 -8.52 1.81
CA THR A 46 3.84 -7.37 2.70
C THR A 46 3.30 -6.17 1.91
N VAL A 47 2.26 -5.53 2.44
CA VAL A 47 1.69 -4.30 1.91
C VAL A 47 2.09 -3.14 2.81
N THR A 48 2.86 -2.21 2.25
CA THR A 48 3.24 -0.96 2.89
C THR A 48 2.13 0.07 2.67
N LEU A 49 1.48 0.51 3.75
CA LEU A 49 0.48 1.57 3.73
C LEU A 49 1.10 2.86 4.29
N GLN A 50 1.09 3.95 3.52
CA GLN A 50 1.44 5.27 4.05
C GLN A 50 0.19 5.92 4.61
N VAL A 51 0.18 6.22 5.91
CA VAL A 51 -0.96 6.85 6.59
C VAL A 51 -0.61 8.22 7.17
N ARG A 52 -1.64 9.03 7.37
CA ARG A 52 -1.59 10.33 8.06
C ARG A 52 -2.69 10.41 9.11
N TRP A 53 -2.39 10.93 10.30
CA TRP A 53 -3.43 11.29 11.27
C TRP A 53 -4.01 12.67 10.91
N SER A 54 -5.34 12.78 10.76
CA SER A 54 -6.00 14.04 10.39
C SER A 54 -6.39 14.93 11.59
N GLY A 55 -5.98 14.55 12.81
CA GLY A 55 -6.53 15.07 14.06
C GLY A 55 -7.81 14.36 14.53
N VAL A 56 -8.54 13.68 13.64
CA VAL A 56 -9.79 12.95 13.98
C VAL A 56 -9.90 11.53 13.40
N GLN A 57 -9.21 11.22 12.29
CA GLN A 57 -9.21 9.89 11.69
C GLN A 57 -7.89 9.59 10.98
N TRP A 58 -7.60 8.31 10.76
CA TRP A 58 -6.51 7.86 9.89
C TRP A 58 -6.91 8.00 8.41
N GLN A 59 -6.02 8.61 7.63
CA GLN A 59 -6.14 8.81 6.19
C GLN A 59 -5.09 7.97 5.47
N LEU A 60 -5.46 7.29 4.39
CA LEU A 60 -4.51 6.58 3.52
C LEU A 60 -3.97 7.54 2.46
N ILE A 61 -2.65 7.66 2.37
CA ILE A 61 -1.96 8.59 1.45
C ILE A 61 -1.40 7.86 0.23
N SER A 62 -0.83 6.67 0.44
CA SER A 62 -0.38 5.77 -0.62
C SER A 62 -0.37 4.32 -0.12
N LEU A 63 -0.30 3.36 -1.04
CA LEU A 63 -0.05 1.95 -0.73
C LEU A 63 0.85 1.32 -1.79
N THR A 64 1.64 0.32 -1.40
CA THR A 64 2.39 -0.55 -2.33
C THR A 64 2.48 -1.97 -1.74
N ASN A 65 2.45 -2.98 -2.59
CA ASN A 65 2.48 -4.41 -2.23
C ASN A 65 3.75 -5.13 -2.72
N ALA A 66 4.81 -4.37 -3.01
CA ALA A 66 6.03 -4.89 -3.61
C ALA A 66 7.27 -4.48 -2.82
N GLU A 67 8.12 -5.47 -2.56
CA GLU A 67 9.54 -5.26 -2.28
C GLU A 67 10.23 -4.78 -3.56
N ASP A 68 11.13 -3.81 -3.41
CA ASP A 68 12.01 -3.20 -4.40
C ASP A 68 11.42 -2.79 -5.76
N TRP A 69 11.67 -1.54 -6.15
CA TRP A 69 11.25 -1.02 -7.46
C TRP A 69 11.84 -1.81 -8.65
N HIS A 70 12.97 -2.50 -8.43
CA HIS A 70 13.57 -3.49 -9.33
C HIS A 70 12.62 -4.64 -9.72
N THR A 71 11.62 -4.93 -8.89
CA THR A 71 10.64 -6.01 -9.03
C THR A 71 9.19 -5.52 -9.24
N MET A 72 8.98 -4.20 -9.37
CA MET A 72 7.66 -3.57 -9.56
C MET A 72 7.15 -3.57 -11.03
N SER A 73 7.62 -4.49 -11.89
CA SER A 73 7.32 -4.54 -13.32
C SER A 73 6.43 -5.74 -13.73
N ARG A 74 5.21 -5.84 -13.19
CA ARG A 74 4.18 -6.80 -13.67
C ARG A 74 2.78 -6.21 -13.60
N PRO A 75 2.04 -6.19 -14.72
CA PRO A 75 1.20 -7.36 -15.13
C PRO A 75 1.76 -8.26 -16.30
N ARG A 76 0.99 -8.91 -17.24
CA ARG A 76 1.49 -9.83 -18.34
C ARG A 76 0.92 -9.65 -19.80
N ASP A 77 1.58 -9.49 -21.00
CA ASP A 77 2.93 -9.55 -21.77
C ASP A 77 3.99 -8.33 -22.10
N GLU A 78 5.33 -8.58 -22.25
CA GLU A 78 6.59 -7.70 -22.32
C GLU A 78 7.71 -8.57 -22.96
N ILE A 79 8.21 -8.36 -24.19
CA ILE A 79 9.01 -9.42 -24.86
C ILE A 79 10.53 -9.37 -24.60
N CYS A 80 11.06 -10.45 -24.02
CA CYS A 80 12.50 -10.75 -23.96
C CYS A 80 12.87 -11.76 -25.06
N ILE A 81 13.97 -11.53 -25.80
CA ILE A 81 14.60 -12.49 -26.72
C ILE A 81 16.12 -12.40 -26.56
N ASP A 82 16.77 -13.47 -26.11
CA ASP A 82 18.23 -13.56 -25.94
C ASP A 82 18.79 -14.75 -26.75
N PRO A 83 19.51 -14.50 -27.87
CA PRO A 83 20.10 -15.57 -28.69
C PRO A 83 21.28 -16.31 -28.04
N GLU A 84 22.09 -15.64 -27.21
CA GLU A 84 23.24 -16.28 -26.54
C GLU A 84 22.76 -17.23 -25.43
N ARG A 85 21.76 -16.80 -24.65
CA ARG A 85 21.18 -17.56 -23.53
C ARG A 85 19.95 -18.40 -23.91
N ARG A 86 19.53 -18.36 -25.18
CA ARG A 86 18.38 -19.10 -25.75
C ARG A 86 17.06 -18.88 -25.00
N CYS A 87 16.77 -17.64 -24.59
CA CYS A 87 15.62 -17.30 -23.74
C CYS A 87 14.56 -16.45 -24.47
N PHE A 88 13.27 -16.68 -24.16
CA PHE A 88 12.10 -16.01 -24.78
C PHE A 88 10.88 -15.97 -23.84
N TRP A 89 10.31 -14.81 -23.48
CA TRP A 89 9.09 -14.69 -22.60
C TRP A 89 8.44 -13.27 -22.52
N HIS A 90 7.28 -13.12 -21.83
CA HIS A 90 6.31 -11.99 -21.88
C HIS A 90 5.71 -11.47 -20.49
N CYS A 91 5.73 -10.15 -20.13
CA CYS A 91 4.99 -9.39 -19.03
C CYS A 91 4.33 -7.88 -19.20
N GLN A 92 3.03 -7.62 -19.53
CA GLN A 92 2.25 -6.36 -19.84
C GLN A 92 1.71 -5.67 -18.58
N ALA A 93 1.89 -4.36 -18.44
CA ALA A 93 0.81 -3.39 -18.67
C ALA A 93 1.24 -2.01 -18.19
N GLY A 94 0.64 -0.98 -18.78
CA GLY A 94 0.83 0.40 -18.35
C GLY A 94 0.14 0.73 -17.02
N PRO A 95 0.19 2.02 -16.61
CA PRO A 95 -0.49 2.50 -15.42
C PRO A 95 -2.01 2.27 -15.47
N VAL A 96 -2.62 2.04 -14.31
CA VAL A 96 -4.08 1.96 -14.15
C VAL A 96 -4.70 3.31 -14.57
N PRO A 97 -5.69 3.34 -15.48
CA PRO A 97 -6.39 4.58 -15.85
C PRO A 97 -7.04 5.26 -14.64
N LEU A 98 -7.03 6.59 -14.60
CA LEU A 98 -7.58 7.37 -13.47
C LEU A 98 -9.07 7.06 -13.19
N THR A 99 -9.84 6.71 -14.22
CA THR A 99 -11.25 6.28 -14.09
C THR A 99 -11.39 4.92 -13.41
N GLU A 100 -10.40 4.05 -13.53
CA GLU A 100 -10.37 2.71 -12.94
C GLU A 100 -9.75 2.68 -11.54
N GLN A 101 -8.92 3.67 -11.20
CA GLN A 101 -8.20 3.75 -9.93
C GLN A 101 -9.10 3.54 -8.70
N PRO A 102 -10.31 4.14 -8.57
CA PRO A 102 -11.17 3.91 -7.40
C PRO A 102 -11.66 2.45 -7.31
N ARG A 103 -11.96 1.82 -8.44
CA ARG A 103 -12.44 0.42 -8.52
C ARG A 103 -11.32 -0.56 -8.17
N VAL A 104 -10.13 -0.35 -8.71
CA VAL A 104 -8.94 -1.15 -8.43
C VAL A 104 -8.53 -1.03 -6.95
N LEU A 105 -8.52 0.20 -6.41
CA LEU A 105 -8.24 0.46 -4.99
C LEU A 105 -9.25 -0.24 -4.06
N ALA A 106 -10.55 -0.09 -4.34
CA ALA A 106 -11.60 -0.69 -3.51
C ALA A 106 -11.51 -2.22 -3.50
N ASN A 107 -11.31 -2.85 -4.66
CA ASN A 107 -11.16 -4.29 -4.78
C ASN A 107 -9.91 -4.79 -4.02
N PHE A 108 -8.76 -4.14 -4.22
CA PHE A 108 -7.50 -4.52 -3.56
C PHE A 108 -7.62 -4.43 -2.03
N LEU A 109 -8.20 -3.34 -1.51
CA LEU A 109 -8.41 -3.18 -0.07
C LEU A 109 -9.42 -4.18 0.50
N ALA A 110 -10.50 -4.48 -0.24
CA ALA A 110 -11.48 -5.46 0.20
C ALA A 110 -10.88 -6.88 0.31
N ASP A 111 -10.08 -7.30 -0.67
CA ASP A 111 -9.39 -8.60 -0.61
C ASP A 111 -8.32 -8.63 0.50
N LEU A 112 -7.50 -7.59 0.61
CA LEU A 112 -6.48 -7.50 1.66
C LEU A 112 -7.11 -7.55 3.06
N GLN A 113 -8.19 -6.78 3.28
CA GLN A 113 -8.97 -6.80 4.53
C GLN A 113 -9.56 -8.18 4.81
N ARG A 114 -10.19 -8.81 3.80
CA ARG A 114 -10.77 -10.16 3.89
C ARG A 114 -9.72 -11.21 4.30
N ILE A 115 -8.55 -11.17 3.67
CA ILE A 115 -7.42 -12.06 3.99
C ILE A 115 -6.96 -11.83 5.43
N CYS A 116 -6.71 -10.57 5.81
CA CYS A 116 -6.23 -10.20 7.15
C CYS A 116 -7.22 -10.59 8.27
N ILE A 117 -8.53 -10.51 8.01
CA ILE A 117 -9.58 -10.94 8.96
C ILE A 117 -9.63 -12.46 9.09
N HIS A 118 -9.53 -13.21 8.00
CA HIS A 118 -9.70 -14.68 8.03
C HIS A 118 -8.44 -15.47 8.40
N ARG A 119 -7.25 -14.87 8.28
CA ARG A 119 -5.97 -15.55 8.60
C ARG A 119 -5.15 -14.85 9.68
N GLY A 120 -5.46 -13.59 9.99
CA GLY A 120 -4.57 -12.75 10.79
C GLY A 120 -3.46 -12.11 9.95
N TYR A 121 -2.67 -11.28 10.61
CA TYR A 121 -1.57 -10.53 10.02
C TYR A 121 -0.60 -10.06 11.11
N ALA A 122 0.68 -9.90 10.75
CA ALA A 122 1.60 -9.06 11.48
C ALA A 122 1.55 -7.62 10.93
N VAL A 123 1.83 -6.63 11.77
CA VAL A 123 2.04 -5.25 11.32
C VAL A 123 3.24 -4.65 12.08
N ALA A 124 4.21 -4.15 11.32
CA ALA A 124 5.26 -3.27 11.83
C ALA A 124 4.97 -1.82 11.39
N SER A 125 5.60 -0.83 12.02
CA SER A 125 5.36 0.57 11.67
C SER A 125 6.54 1.48 11.94
N ASP A 126 6.80 2.35 10.97
CA ASP A 126 7.93 3.28 10.98
C ASP A 126 7.40 4.72 10.87
N PRO A 127 7.82 5.63 11.78
CA PRO A 127 7.41 7.03 11.72
C PRO A 127 8.07 7.71 10.53
N ILE A 128 7.29 8.43 9.71
CA ILE A 128 7.84 9.28 8.67
C ILE A 128 8.16 10.63 9.31
N PRO A 129 9.41 11.13 9.28
CA PRO A 129 9.73 12.44 9.80
C PRO A 129 8.87 13.52 9.13
N ASP A 130 8.30 14.40 9.95
CA ASP A 130 7.69 15.63 9.48
C ASP A 130 8.80 16.61 9.11
N LYS A 131 9.06 16.69 7.79
CA LYS A 131 9.94 17.69 7.19
C LYS A 131 9.29 19.06 7.31
N GLU A 132 9.47 19.68 8.47
CA GLU A 132 9.70 21.11 8.55
C GLU A 132 11.21 21.33 8.42
N THR A 133 11.62 21.88 7.29
CA THR A 133 12.96 22.44 7.04
C THR A 133 12.77 23.45 5.91
N GLU A 134 13.35 24.64 6.05
CA GLU A 134 13.01 25.80 5.23
C GLU A 134 13.32 25.62 3.73
N ASP A 135 12.53 26.32 2.92
CA ASP A 135 12.95 26.95 1.65
C ASP A 135 12.27 28.33 1.68
N ASP A 136 13.05 29.41 1.65
CA ASP A 136 12.71 30.80 2.06
C ASP A 136 12.68 31.74 0.84
#